data_AF-A0AAJ2ACX1-F1
#
_entry.id   AF-A0AAJ2ACX1-F1
#
_cell.length_a   1.000
_cell.length_b   1.000
_cell.length_c   1.000
_cell.angle_alpha   90.00
_cell.angle_beta   90.00
_cell.angle_gamma   90.00
#
_symmetry.space_group_name_H-M   'P 1'
#
loop_
_entity.id
_entity.type
_entity.pdbx_description
1 polymer ?
#
loop_
_entity_poly.entity_id
_entity_poly.type
_entity_poly.pdbx_seq_one_letter_code
_entity_poly.pdbx_strand_id
1 'polypeptide(L)'
;MRSKLPRFEPVGLAESREFWRKYRGNRDVERLLLEIAYTREVMADLSGYFDRVRDSWRAENLGHLVCMEKMRLLFVEHNLRQTALAGLPPAPRKDEPDEPEPALAE
;
A
#
# COMPACT_ATOMS: atom_id res chain seq x y z
N MET A 1 24.65 -19.25 -6.07
CA MET A 1 23.63 -20.04 -5.35
C MET A 1 22.48 -19.12 -4.99
N ARG A 2 21.23 -19.39 -5.42
CA ARG A 2 20.05 -18.69 -4.91
C ARG A 2 19.73 -19.28 -3.54
N SER A 3 20.14 -18.65 -2.44
CA SER A 3 19.66 -19.07 -1.12
C SER A 3 18.14 -18.92 -1.12
N LYS A 4 17.41 -19.98 -0.78
CA LYS A 4 15.97 -19.86 -0.53
C LYS A 4 15.79 -18.76 0.51
N LEU A 5 14.99 -17.74 0.18
CA LEU A 5 14.66 -16.68 1.13
C LEU A 5 14.12 -17.35 2.39
N PRO A 6 14.57 -16.92 3.59
CA PRO A 6 14.04 -17.46 4.83
C PRO A 6 12.53 -17.30 4.85
N ARG A 7 11.85 -18.21 5.55
CA ARG A 7 10.40 -18.15 5.72
C ARG A 7 10.05 -16.77 6.28
N PHE A 8 9.23 -16.04 5.52
CA PHE A 8 8.81 -14.70 5.90
C PHE A 8 7.72 -14.82 6.95
N GLU A 9 8.08 -14.61 8.22
CA GLU A 9 7.12 -14.46 9.30
C GLU A 9 6.76 -12.97 9.41
N PRO A 10 5.46 -12.63 9.44
CA PRO A 10 5.03 -11.24 9.55
C PRO A 10 5.45 -10.65 10.91
N VAL A 11 6.08 -9.48 10.88
CA VAL A 11 6.58 -8.80 12.10
C VAL A 11 5.44 -8.50 13.08
N GLY A 12 5.44 -9.03 14.29
CA GLY A 12 4.36 -8.78 15.25
C GLY A 12 4.29 -7.31 15.73
N LEU A 13 3.16 -6.88 16.31
CA LEU A 13 3.03 -5.52 16.90
C LEU A 13 4.04 -5.28 18.04
N ALA A 14 4.23 -6.28 18.91
CA ALA A 14 5.22 -6.21 19.99
C ALA A 14 6.66 -6.11 19.43
N GLU A 15 6.95 -6.89 18.39
CA GLU A 15 8.22 -6.90 17.70
C GLU A 15 8.49 -5.58 16.97
N SER A 16 7.49 -5.00 16.28
CA SER A 16 7.61 -3.66 15.67
C SER A 16 7.93 -2.58 16.71
N ARG A 17 7.30 -2.64 17.90
CA ARG A 17 7.59 -1.71 19.02
C ARG A 17 8.99 -1.91 19.59
N GLU A 18 9.51 -3.13 19.57
CA GLU A 18 10.89 -3.41 19.94
C GLU A 18 11.87 -2.84 18.91
N PHE A 19 11.63 -3.08 17.62
CA PHE A 19 12.44 -2.52 16.55
C PHE A 19 12.44 -1.00 16.55
N TRP A 20 11.30 -0.36 16.84
CA TRP A 20 11.22 1.10 16.98
C TRP A 20 12.15 1.64 18.08
N ARG A 21 12.21 0.97 19.23
CA ARG A 21 13.10 1.35 20.33
C ARG A 21 14.56 1.06 19.99
N LYS A 22 14.83 -0.11 19.42
CA LYS A 22 16.18 -0.60 19.11
C LYS A 22 16.87 0.22 18.01
N TYR A 23 16.13 0.62 16.99
CA TYR A 23 16.65 1.33 15.82
C TYR A 23 16.28 2.81 15.80
N ARG A 24 16.01 3.39 16.98
CA ARG A 24 15.64 4.80 17.09
C ARG A 24 16.70 5.70 16.46
N GLY A 25 16.28 6.65 15.64
CA GLY A 25 17.15 7.56 14.89
C GLY A 25 17.67 7.00 13.56
N ASN A 26 17.49 5.70 13.29
CA ASN A 26 17.71 5.15 11.95
C ASN A 26 16.47 5.41 11.08
N ARG A 27 16.54 6.44 10.24
CA ARG A 27 15.41 6.90 9.42
C ARG A 27 14.86 5.84 8.48
N ASP A 28 15.71 4.95 7.95
CA ASP A 28 15.25 3.92 7.01
C ASP A 28 14.44 2.83 7.71
N VAL A 29 14.92 2.38 8.88
CA VAL A 29 14.20 1.39 9.69
C VAL A 29 12.90 1.98 10.24
N GLU A 30 12.94 3.22 10.73
CA GLU A 30 11.74 3.91 11.22
C GLU A 30 10.69 4.08 10.11
N ARG A 31 11.11 4.51 8.91
CA ARG A 31 10.23 4.61 7.73
C ARG A 31 9.62 3.25 7.39
N LEU A 32 10.43 2.19 7.33
CA LEU A 32 9.94 0.84 7.03
C LEU A 32 8.88 0.37 8.05
N LEU A 33 9.12 0.59 9.34
CA LEU A 33 8.16 0.21 10.39
C LEU A 33 6.84 0.99 10.28
N LEU A 34 6.91 2.27 9.95
CA LEU A 34 5.71 3.10 9.72
C LEU A 34 4.95 2.68 8.46
N GLU A 35 5.65 2.30 7.39
CA GLU A 35 5.01 1.74 6.18
C GLU A 35 4.28 0.43 6.46
N ILE A 36 4.89 -0.45 7.26
CA ILE A 36 4.26 -1.71 7.68
C ILE A 36 3.01 -1.42 8.52
N ALA A 37 3.10 -0.50 9.48
CA ALA A 37 1.96 -0.11 10.31
C ALA A 37 0.81 0.45 9.48
N TYR A 38 1.11 1.41 8.59
CA TYR A 38 0.12 2.01 7.70
C TYR A 38 -0.54 0.98 6.78
N THR A 39 0.25 0.09 6.16
CA THR A 39 -0.29 -0.94 5.27
C THR A 39 -1.26 -1.87 6.01
N ARG A 40 -1.01 -2.16 7.29
CA ARG A 40 -1.93 -2.95 8.12
C ARG A 40 -3.23 -2.23 8.40
N GLU A 41 -3.17 -0.93 8.68
CA GLU A 41 -4.37 -0.10 8.89
C GLU A 41 -5.23 -0.08 7.62
N VAL A 42 -4.63 0.18 6.45
CA VAL A 42 -5.33 0.16 5.17
C VAL A 42 -5.98 -1.20 4.90
N MET A 43 -5.28 -2.31 5.16
CA MET A 43 -5.83 -3.65 4.97
C MET A 43 -6.99 -3.94 5.94
N ALA A 44 -6.90 -3.46 7.18
CA ALA A 44 -7.98 -3.59 8.16
C ALA A 44 -9.23 -2.81 7.72
N ASP A 45 -9.05 -1.59 7.23
CA ASP A 45 -10.14 -0.77 6.71
C ASP A 45 -10.79 -1.40 5.47
N LEU A 46 -9.98 -1.89 4.53
CA LEU A 46 -10.46 -2.63 3.36
C LEU A 46 -11.28 -3.86 3.76
N SER A 47 -10.81 -4.63 4.75
CA SER A 47 -11.56 -5.77 5.29
C SER A 47 -12.90 -5.31 5.87
N GLY A 48 -12.90 -4.23 6.65
CA GLY A 48 -14.14 -3.68 7.23
C GLY A 48 -15.15 -3.22 6.18
N TYR A 49 -14.70 -2.56 5.11
CA TYR A 49 -15.57 -2.19 4.00
C TYR A 49 -16.06 -3.40 3.21
N PHE A 50 -15.22 -4.40 3.01
CA PHE A 50 -15.62 -5.64 2.36
C PHE A 50 -16.69 -6.38 3.15
N ASP A 51 -16.54 -6.47 4.48
CA ASP A 51 -17.55 -7.06 5.36
C ASP A 51 -18.89 -6.30 5.24
N ARG A 52 -18.86 -4.96 5.20
CA ARG A 52 -20.07 -4.15 4.98
C ARG A 52 -20.72 -4.41 3.63
N VAL A 53 -19.93 -4.46 2.54
CA VAL A 53 -20.43 -4.80 1.20
C VAL A 53 -21.08 -6.19 1.23
N ARG A 54 -20.42 -7.18 1.84
CA ARG A 54 -20.93 -8.55 1.98
C ARG A 54 -22.24 -8.60 2.76
N ASP A 55 -22.26 -7.97 3.94
CA ASP A 55 -23.42 -8.01 4.83
C ASP A 55 -24.63 -7.33 4.21
N SER A 56 -24.42 -6.24 3.48
CA SER A 56 -25.51 -5.56 2.82
C SER A 56 -25.85 -6.15 1.44
N TRP A 57 -24.95 -6.92 0.80
CA TRP A 57 -25.33 -7.79 -0.34
C TRP A 57 -26.28 -8.89 0.10
N ARG A 58 -26.07 -9.42 1.31
CA ARG A 58 -27.03 -10.34 1.94
C ARG A 58 -28.35 -9.66 2.30
N ALA A 59 -28.37 -8.33 2.40
CA ALA A 59 -29.55 -7.55 2.81
C ALA A 59 -30.28 -6.81 1.66
N GLU A 60 -29.68 -6.74 0.46
CA GLU A 60 -30.20 -6.12 -0.76
C GLU A 60 -30.80 -4.70 -0.62
N ASN A 61 -29.97 -3.64 -0.66
CA ASN A 61 -30.35 -2.38 -1.31
C ASN A 61 -29.17 -1.39 -1.42
N LEU A 62 -28.58 -1.28 -2.62
CA LEU A 62 -27.89 -0.16 -3.30
C LEU A 62 -26.98 0.86 -2.54
N GLY A 63 -26.89 0.85 -1.20
CA GLY A 63 -26.11 1.79 -0.38
C GLY A 63 -24.59 1.54 -0.39
N HIS A 64 -24.13 0.51 -1.11
CA HIS A 64 -22.74 0.05 -1.03
C HIS A 64 -21.82 0.76 -2.02
N LEU A 65 -22.38 1.59 -2.92
CA LEU A 65 -21.57 2.45 -3.78
C LEU A 65 -20.59 3.29 -2.93
N VAL A 66 -21.02 3.73 -1.75
CA VAL A 66 -20.16 4.46 -0.81
C VAL A 66 -19.04 3.56 -0.25
N CYS A 67 -19.32 2.31 0.12
CA CYS A 67 -18.29 1.40 0.63
C CYS A 67 -17.27 1.04 -0.47
N MET A 68 -17.75 0.75 -1.69
CA MET A 68 -16.87 0.50 -2.84
C MET A 68 -16.01 1.72 -3.17
N GLU A 69 -16.57 2.94 -3.14
CA GLU A 69 -15.80 4.16 -3.36
C GLU A 69 -14.76 4.38 -2.25
N LYS A 70 -15.09 4.08 -0.98
CA LYS A 70 -14.11 4.15 0.12
C LYS A 70 -12.97 3.14 -0.05
N MET A 71 -13.27 1.91 -0.47
CA MET A 71 -12.24 0.93 -0.81
C MET A 71 -11.35 1.42 -1.95
N ARG A 72 -11.94 1.97 -3.01
CA ARG A 72 -11.20 2.54 -4.15
C ARG A 72 -10.26 3.67 -3.70
N LEU A 73 -10.73 4.59 -2.86
CA LEU A 73 -9.90 5.69 -2.34
C LEU A 73 -8.69 5.17 -1.54
N LEU A 74 -8.90 4.18 -0.64
CA LEU A 74 -7.80 3.57 0.10
C LEU A 74 -6.78 2.88 -0.81
N PHE A 75 -7.23 2.23 -1.89
CA PHE A 75 -6.34 1.66 -2.91
C PHE A 75 -5.54 2.74 -3.65
N VAL A 76 -6.18 3.84 -4.05
CA VAL A 76 -5.50 4.95 -4.72
C VAL A 76 -4.46 5.57 -3.79
N GLU A 77 -4.82 5.84 -2.54
CA GLU A 77 -3.91 6.41 -1.54
C GLU A 77 -2.72 5.49 -1.26
N HIS A 78 -2.96 4.18 -1.10
CA HIS A 78 -1.89 3.21 -0.92
C HIS A 78 -0.95 3.17 -2.14
N ASN A 79 -1.49 3.12 -3.36
CA ASN A 79 -0.68 3.13 -4.58
C ASN A 79 0.15 4.41 -4.71
N LEU A 80 -0.44 5.59 -4.46
CA LEU A 80 0.28 6.87 -4.49
C LEU A 80 1.43 6.89 -3.49
N ARG A 81 1.21 6.37 -2.27
CA ARG A 81 2.25 6.25 -1.26
C ARG A 81 3.37 5.30 -1.71
N GLN A 82 3.03 4.15 -2.28
CA GLN A 82 4.02 3.20 -2.82
C GLN A 82 4.84 3.83 -3.95
N THR A 83 4.20 4.53 -4.89
CA THR A 83 4.88 5.23 -5.99
C THR A 83 5.78 6.36 -5.48
N ALA A 84 5.29 7.16 -4.52
CA ALA A 84 6.07 8.23 -3.89
C ALA A 84 7.29 7.69 -3.12
N LEU A 85 7.17 6.56 -2.44
CA LEU A 85 8.30 5.89 -1.76
C LEU A 85 9.27 5.26 -2.75
N ALA A 86 8.78 4.78 -3.89
CA ALA A 86 9.59 4.24 -4.97
C ALA A 86 10.38 5.31 -5.73
N GLY A 87 10.11 6.61 -5.50
CA GLY A 87 10.80 7.72 -6.14
C GLY A 87 10.61 7.79 -7.66
N LEU A 88 9.56 7.17 -8.19
CA LEU A 88 9.34 6.97 -9.62
C LEU A 88 8.05 7.66 -10.11
N PRO A 89 8.05 8.26 -11.32
CA PRO A 89 6.81 8.62 -12.00
C PRO A 89 6.03 7.35 -12.41
N PRO A 90 4.68 7.41 -12.45
CA PRO A 90 3.83 6.25 -12.74
C PRO A 90 4.08 5.70 -14.14
N ALA A 91 3.85 4.40 -14.33
CA ALA A 91 3.92 3.78 -15.66
C ALA A 91 2.91 4.44 -16.61
N PRO A 92 3.30 4.77 -17.86
CA PRO A 92 2.38 5.34 -18.84
C PRO A 92 1.26 4.35 -19.18
N ARG A 93 0.10 4.87 -19.54
CA ARG A 93 -1.05 4.04 -19.91
C ARG A 93 -0.81 3.38 -21.26
N LYS A 94 -1.41 2.20 -21.49
CA LYS A 94 -1.19 1.38 -22.70
C LYS A 94 -1.63 2.09 -24.00
N ASP A 95 -2.43 3.13 -23.85
CA ASP A 95 -3.06 3.98 -24.85
C ASP A 95 -2.42 5.38 -24.95
N GLU A 96 -1.38 5.67 -24.14
CA GLU A 96 -0.56 6.87 -24.29
C GLU A 96 0.64 6.59 -25.22
N PRO A 97 0.94 7.50 -26.17
CA PRO A 97 2.16 7.40 -26.95
C PRO A 97 3.38 7.60 -26.05
N ASP A 98 4.42 6.78 -26.26
CA ASP A 98 5.68 6.87 -25.51
C ASP A 98 6.22 8.29 -25.56
N GLU A 99 6.65 8.82 -24.41
CA GLU A 99 7.33 10.12 -24.37
C GLU A 99 8.55 10.06 -25.30
N PRO A 100 8.74 11.06 -26.18
CA PRO A 100 9.89 11.08 -27.06
C PRO A 100 11.16 11.10 -26.21
N GLU A 101 12.09 10.19 -26.49
CA GLU A 101 13.38 10.16 -25.82
C GLU A 101 13.96 11.58 -25.80
N PRO A 102 14.36 12.10 -24.62
CA PRO A 102 14.83 13.46 -24.52
C PRO A 102 16.07 13.60 -25.42
N ALA A 103 15.94 14.41 -26.46
CA ALA A 103 17.05 14.70 -27.35
C ALA A 103 18.18 15.29 -26.50
N LEU A 104 19.34 14.65 -26.54
CA LEU A 104 20.57 15.19 -25.96
C LEU A 104 20.79 16.57 -26.58
N ALA A 105 20.78 17.60 -25.75
CA ALA A 105 20.89 18.98 -26.19
C ALA A 105 22.24 19.22 -26.90
N GLU A 106 22.17 19.82 -28.10
CA GLU A 106 23.19 20.72 -28.64
C GLU A 106 22.51 21.89 -29.37
#